data_AF-A0A1Y2ATS3-F1
#
_entry.id   AF-A0A1Y2ATS3-F1
#
_cell.length_a   1.000
_cell.length_b   1.000
_cell.length_c   1.000
_cell.angle_alpha   90.00
_cell.angle_beta   90.00
_cell.angle_gamma   90.00
#
_symmetry.space_group_name_H-M   'P 1'
#
loop_
_entity.id
_entity.type
_entity.pdbx_description
1 polymer ?
#
loop_
_entity_poly.entity_id
_entity_poly.type
_entity_poly.pdbx_seq_one_letter_code
_entity_poly.pdbx_strand_id
1 'polypeptide(L)' 'LKLTDFGFARVLPSNNLTKSVCGTPLYMAPEVFSLQEYSTKPDLWSLGIILYELATSRTPYIGKNHFELFNKI' A
#
# COMPACT_ATOMS: atom_id res chain seq x y z
N LEU A 1 -8.96 9.37 -16.49
CA LEU A 1 -8.61 9.07 -15.08
C LEU A 1 -7.59 10.11 -14.61
N LYS A 2 -7.71 10.66 -13.41
CA LYS A 2 -6.70 11.52 -12.79
C LYS A 2 -6.54 11.08 -11.34
N LEU A 3 -5.30 10.99 -10.86
CA LEU A 3 -5.04 10.76 -9.44
C LEU A 3 -5.26 12.06 -8.68
N THR A 4 -5.90 11.94 -7.52
CA THR A 4 -6.17 13.03 -6.59
C THR A 4 -5.83 12.54 -5.19
N ASP A 5 -5.60 13.48 -4.28
CA ASP A 5 -5.11 13.26 -2.92
C ASP A 5 -3.64 12.78 -2.84
N PHE A 6 -2.76 13.74 -2.56
CA PHE A 6 -1.33 13.54 -2.37
C PHE A 6 -0.94 13.75 -0.89
N GLY A 7 -1.88 13.59 0.06
CA GLY A 7 -1.65 13.86 1.49
C GLY A 7 -0.53 13.03 2.13
N PHE A 8 -0.23 11.85 1.59
CA PHE A 8 0.91 11.01 2.00
C PHE A 8 2.07 11.01 1.01
N ALA A 9 1.95 11.72 -0.11
CA ALA A 9 2.99 11.73 -1.14
C ALA A 9 4.25 12.43 -0.62
N ARG A 10 5.41 11.87 -0.97
CA ARG A 10 6.71 12.41 -0.57
C ARG A 10 7.71 12.30 -1.71
N VAL A 11 8.53 13.35 -1.86
CA VAL A 11 9.70 13.30 -2.74
C VAL A 11 10.82 12.61 -1.98
N LEU A 12 11.26 11.46 -2.48
CA LEU A 12 12.44 10.77 -1.97
C LEU A 12 13.65 11.20 -2.81
N PRO A 13 14.72 11.76 -2.20
CA PRO A 13 16.00 11.94 -2.88
C PRO A 13 16.52 10.60 -3.42
N SER A 14 17.36 10.63 -4.47
CA SER A 14 17.93 9.42 -5.08
C SER A 14 18.54 8.50 -4.02
N ASN A 15 18.14 7.22 -4.01
CA ASN A 15 18.52 6.18 -3.04
C ASN A 15 18.05 6.36 -1.59
N ASN A 16 17.20 7.34 -1.27
CA ASN A 16 16.61 7.43 0.07
C ASN A 16 15.41 6.49 0.23
N LEU A 17 15.32 5.90 1.41
CA LEU A 17 14.18 5.11 1.85
C LEU A 17 13.37 5.90 2.87
N THR A 18 12.08 5.61 2.97
CA THR A 18 11.21 6.16 4.00
C THR A 18 10.69 5.05 4.92
N LYS A 19 10.38 5.43 6.15
CA LYS A 19 9.87 4.56 7.20
C LYS A 19 8.66 5.22 7.84
N SER A 20 7.51 5.06 7.20
CA SER A 20 6.24 5.60 7.68
C SER A 20 5.15 4.57 7.48
N VAL A 21 4.35 4.31 8.51
CA VAL A 21 3.13 3.51 8.36
C VAL A 21 2.01 4.47 7.95
N CYS A 22 1.67 4.48 6.67
CA CYS A 22 0.64 5.37 6.13
C CYS A 22 -0.12 4.70 4.99
N GLY A 23 -1.35 5.17 4.76
CA GLY A 23 -2.24 4.65 3.73
C GLY A 23 -3.46 3.94 4.29
N THR A 24 -4.27 3.39 3.40
CA THR A 24 -5.45 2.60 3.74
C THR A 24 -5.08 1.12 3.79
N PRO A 25 -5.29 0.41 4.92
CA PRO A 25 -4.74 -0.93 5.17
C PRO A 25 -4.93 -1.96 4.05
N LEU A 26 -6.07 -1.95 3.35
CA LEU A 26 -6.38 -2.89 2.27
C LEU A 26 -5.44 -2.76 1.05
N TYR A 27 -4.81 -1.60 0.86
CA TYR A 27 -3.96 -1.30 -0.28
C TYR A 27 -2.47 -1.17 0.12
N MET A 28 -2.16 -1.26 1.41
CA MET A 28 -0.80 -1.10 1.91
C MET A 28 0.03 -2.36 1.67
N ALA A 29 1.29 -2.15 1.28
CA ALA A 29 2.25 -3.22 1.06
C ALA A 29 2.77 -3.80 2.40
N PRO A 30 3.16 -5.10 2.44
CA PRO A 30 3.66 -5.75 3.67
C PRO A 30 4.87 -5.04 4.29
N GLU A 31 5.75 -4.47 3.46
CA GLU A 31 6.91 -3.70 3.92
C GLU A 31 6.51 -2.41 4.66
N VAL A 32 5.38 -1.79 4.29
CA VAL A 32 4.86 -0.59 4.95
C VAL A 32 4.29 -0.95 6.32
N PHE A 33 3.59 -2.07 6.44
CA PHE A 33 3.11 -2.59 7.73
C PHE A 33 4.24 -3.00 8.66
N SER A 34 5.28 -3.61 8.10
CA SER A 34 6.42 -4.13 8.86
C SER A 34 7.41 -3.05 9.30
N LEU A 35 7.08 -1.75 9.12
CA LEU A 35 7.97 -0.62 9.41
C LEU A 35 9.33 -0.78 8.71
N GLN A 36 9.37 -1.46 7.56
CA GLN A 36 10.59 -1.59 6.79
C GLN A 36 10.84 -0.30 6.02
N GLU A 37 12.11 -0.06 5.72
CA GLU A 37 12.49 1.05 4.87
C GLU A 37 12.12 0.72 3.42
N TYR A 38 11.32 1.59 2.79
CA TYR A 38 10.82 1.37 1.44
C TYR A 38 11.04 2.58 0.54
N SER A 39 11.06 2.33 -0.78
CA SER A 39 11.16 3.34 -1.82
C SER A 39 9.83 3.54 -2.53
N THR A 40 9.75 3.35 -3.84
CA THR A 40 8.55 3.53 -4.67
C THR A 40 7.77 2.24 -4.91
N LYS A 41 8.32 1.08 -4.51
CA LYS A 41 7.70 -0.23 -4.74
C LYS A 41 6.31 -0.41 -4.07
N PRO A 42 6.03 0.16 -2.89
CA PRO A 42 4.69 0.06 -2.29
C PRO A 42 3.56 0.66 -3.13
N ASP A 43 3.87 1.63 -4.00
CA ASP A 43 2.88 2.20 -4.92
C ASP A 43 2.46 1.17 -5.98
N LEU A 44 3.39 0.31 -6.42
CA LEU A 44 3.09 -0.79 -7.36
C LEU A 44 2.24 -1.87 -6.71
N TRP A 45 2.47 -2.16 -5.42
CA TRP A 45 1.60 -3.05 -4.66
C TRP A 45 0.17 -2.51 -4.62
N SER A 46 0.00 -1.25 -4.21
CA SER A 46 -1.29 -0.57 -4.15
C SER A 46 -2.01 -0.62 -5.50
N LEU A 47 -1.28 -0.37 -6.59
CA LEU A 47 -1.80 -0.48 -7.96
C LEU A 47 -2.27 -1.91 -8.29
N GLY A 48 -1.53 -2.94 -7.87
CA GLY A 48 -1.91 -4.34 -8.06
C GLY A 48 -3.22 -4.69 -7.36
N ILE A 49 -3.41 -4.22 -6.13
CA ILE A 49 -4.67 -4.38 -5.38
C ILE A 49 -5.83 -3.69 -6.12
N ILE A 50 -5.64 -2.45 -6.58
CA ILE A 50 -6.66 -1.70 -7.34
C ILE A 50 -7.01 -2.43 -8.64
N LEU A 51 -6.02 -2.93 -9.38
CA LEU A 51 -6.26 -3.68 -10.62
C LEU A 51 -7.05 -4.96 -10.35
N TYR A 52 -6.73 -5.68 -9.28
CA TYR A 52 -7.48 -6.87 -8.87
C TYR A 52 -8.93 -6.54 -8.50
N GLU A 53 -9.13 -5.46 -7.75
CA GLU A 53 -10.47 -4.99 -7.36
C GLU A 53 -11.29 -4.57 -8.58
N LEU A 54 -10.71 -3.85 -9.52
CA LEU A 54 -11.38 -3.48 -10.77
C LEU A 54 -11.78 -4.72 -11.59
N ALA A 55 -10.96 -5.77 -11.60
CA ALA A 55 -11.22 -6.99 -12.35
C ALA A 55 -12.24 -7.93 -11.68
N THR A 56 -12.33 -7.91 -10.35
CA THR A 56 -13.09 -8.92 -9.58
C THR A 56 -14.19 -8.34 -8.68
N SER A 57 -14.28 -7.00 -8.61
CA SER A 57 -15.16 -6.24 -7.70
C SER A 57 -14.96 -6.57 -6.21
N ARG A 58 -13.79 -7.12 -5.84
CA ARG A 58 -13.40 -7.45 -4.47
C ARG A 58 -11.91 -7.25 -4.28
N THR A 59 -11.47 -6.89 -3.07
CA THR A 59 -10.04 -6.89 -2.75
C THR A 59 -9.51 -8.33 -2.64
N PRO A 60 -8.22 -8.58 -2.94
CA PRO A 60 -7.65 -9.93 -2.87
C PRO A 60 -7.48 -10.42 -1.42
N TYR A 61 -7.28 -9.49 -0.49
CA TYR A 61 -7.13 -9.77 0.95
C TYR A 61 -8.27 -9.11 1.73
N ILE A 62 -8.82 -9.86 2.69
CA ILE A 62 -9.91 -9.42 3.56
C ILE A 62 -9.60 -9.89 4.98
N GLY A 63 -9.56 -8.99 5.95
CA GLY A 63 -9.44 -9.29 7.38
C GLY A 63 -10.40 -8.46 8.20
N LYS A 64 -10.92 -8.99 9.31
CA LYS A 64 -11.86 -8.28 10.20
C LYS A 64 -11.19 -7.18 11.02
N ASN A 65 -9.86 -7.22 11.11
CA ASN A 65 -9.02 -6.24 11.79
C ASN A 65 -7.65 -6.19 11.11
N HIS A 66 -6.82 -5.19 11.48
CA HIS A 66 -5.50 -5.01 10.87
C HIS A 66 -4.57 -6.22 11.07
N PHE A 67 -4.68 -6.93 12.19
CA PHE A 67 -3.86 -8.11 12.48
C PHE A 67 -4.21 -9.29 11.56
N GLU A 68 -5.50 -9.57 11.37
CA GLU A 68 -5.97 -10.62 10.45
C GLU A 68 -5.63 -10.29 9.00
N LEU A 69 -5.77 -9.01 8.62
CA LEU A 69 -5.41 -8.55 7.29
C LEU A 69 -3.90 -8.72 7.04
N PHE A 70 -3.06 -8.33 8.00
CA PHE A 70 -1.61 -8.49 7.93
C PHE A 70 -1.20 -9.95 7.79
N ASN A 71 -1.82 -10.88 8.52
CA ASN A 71 -1.49 -12.31 8.39
C ASN A 71 -1.90 -12.92 7.03
N LYS A 72 -2.71 -12.22 6.24
CA LYS A 72 -3.17 -12.66 4.92
C LYS A 72 -2.38 -12.04 3.77
N ILE A 73 -1.70 -10.92 4.04
CA ILE A 73 -0.82 -10.19 3.10
C ILE A 73 0.59 -10.79 3.18
#